data_AF-A0A2R6LWD9-F1
#
_entry.id   AF-A0A2R6LWD9-F1
#
_cell.length_a   1.000
_cell.length_b   1.000
_cell.length_c   1.000
_cell.angle_alpha   90.00
_cell.angle_beta   90.00
_cell.angle_gamma   90.00
#
_symmetry.space_group_name_H-M   'P 1'
#
loop_
_entity.id
_entity.type
_entity.pdbx_description
1 polymer ?
#
loop_
_entity_poly.entity_id
_entity_poly.type
_entity_poly.pdbx_seq_one_letter_code
_entity_poly.pdbx_strand_id
1 'polypeptide(L)'
;MDAERTLAAVAVVAVVCALAVVAAGAGGIDDRFEPNDGFDSAAEITDGSYENLSIEADDIDYYAIDVETTTRLEVPITFDHDVGDLDLALYNGNRSEIASSTSLRDVESVRTLAEPGTYYVRVRGFRGETAPYSMVVRTDAIDDIRQRFEPDDTFNQAGAIDVPTSVQGFVAEDDVDYYGLSIVRGERARVSLTADNASTNLTLRAFDPDTTRINESATDAPTETVTVTAEEAGTYYVSVSGYLGATGEYTLNTSDTAPADPSETTNATPTTTATPTVDPVPTPNATPTDTPAVTPNATPTDTPAMTSQPTTAERTTDGGSGGGLPVGAVPVLFAVIACYGVVRRLR
;
A
#
# COMPACT_ATOMS: atom_id res chain seq x y z
N MET A 1 -19.42 67.28 4.72
CA MET A 1 -18.71 66.39 3.78
C MET A 1 -17.97 65.41 4.62
N ASP A 2 -18.35 64.15 4.50
CA ASP A 2 -17.97 63.08 5.40
C ASP A 2 -16.62 62.49 5.04
N ALA A 3 -15.98 61.88 6.03
CA ALA A 3 -14.89 60.93 5.83
C ALA A 3 -14.99 59.90 6.97
N GLU A 4 -15.55 58.73 6.67
CA GLU A 4 -15.74 57.67 7.66
C GLU A 4 -14.46 56.84 7.89
N ARG A 5 -14.38 56.28 9.11
CA ARG A 5 -13.84 54.95 9.46
C ARG A 5 -12.66 54.39 8.66
N THR A 6 -11.56 54.17 9.38
CA THR A 6 -10.97 52.81 9.45
C THR A 6 -10.61 52.51 10.90
N LEU A 7 -11.16 51.45 11.48
CA LEU A 7 -10.78 50.94 12.81
C LEU A 7 -10.22 49.53 12.62
N ALA A 8 -8.94 49.33 12.89
CA ALA A 8 -8.30 48.02 12.76
C ALA A 8 -8.75 47.10 13.91
N ALA A 9 -9.37 45.96 13.57
CA ALA A 9 -9.70 44.93 14.54
C ALA A 9 -8.46 44.06 14.78
N VAL A 10 -7.90 44.10 16.00
CA VAL A 10 -6.89 43.16 16.45
C VAL A 10 -7.60 41.91 16.96
N ALA A 11 -7.43 40.78 16.27
CA ALA A 11 -7.94 39.50 16.74
C ALA A 11 -7.12 39.02 17.94
N VAL A 12 -7.76 38.92 19.10
CA VAL A 12 -7.15 38.31 20.30
C VAL A 12 -7.41 36.81 20.24
N VAL A 13 -6.39 36.03 19.87
CA VAL A 13 -6.42 34.57 19.97
C VAL A 13 -6.33 34.20 21.46
N ALA A 14 -7.49 33.88 22.05
CA ALA A 14 -7.57 33.43 23.43
C ALA A 14 -7.29 31.92 23.49
N VAL A 15 -6.04 31.54 23.73
CA VAL A 15 -5.69 30.14 24.07
C VAL A 15 -6.30 29.81 25.43
N VAL A 16 -7.32 28.96 25.44
CA VAL A 16 -7.96 28.48 26.67
C VAL A 16 -7.27 27.19 27.08
N CYS A 17 -6.27 27.30 27.97
CA CYS A 17 -5.72 26.12 28.63
C CYS A 17 -6.79 25.49 29.53
N ALA A 18 -7.35 24.36 29.11
CA ALA A 18 -8.16 23.52 29.98
C ALA A 18 -7.24 22.88 31.04
N LEU A 19 -7.54 23.08 32.32
CA LEU A 19 -6.90 22.29 33.37
C LEU A 19 -7.52 20.89 33.37
N ALA A 20 -6.79 19.92 32.83
CA ALA A 20 -7.06 18.52 33.14
C ALA A 20 -6.89 18.29 34.65
N VAL A 21 -7.94 17.82 35.32
CA VAL A 21 -7.86 17.42 36.73
C VAL A 21 -7.35 15.99 36.75
N VAL A 22 -6.03 15.83 36.76
CA VAL A 22 -5.39 14.51 36.91
C VAL A 22 -5.73 13.95 38.28
N ALA A 23 -6.66 12.99 38.30
CA ALA A 23 -6.86 12.14 39.45
C ALA A 23 -5.72 11.13 39.50
N ALA A 24 -4.68 11.42 40.29
CA ALA A 24 -3.50 10.56 40.39
C ALA A 24 -3.88 9.16 40.92
N GLY A 25 -4.02 8.20 40.00
CA GLY A 25 -4.00 6.78 40.30
C GLY A 25 -2.62 6.39 40.85
N ALA A 26 -2.58 5.37 41.71
CA ALA A 26 -1.34 4.89 42.28
C ALA A 26 -0.74 3.79 41.37
N GLY A 27 -0.14 4.20 40.25
CA GLY A 27 0.63 3.35 39.36
C GLY A 27 2.05 3.05 39.85
N GLY A 28 2.75 2.18 39.13
CA GLY A 28 4.18 1.93 39.32
C GLY A 28 5.06 3.05 38.77
N ILE A 29 6.36 2.76 38.66
CA ILE A 29 7.20 3.47 37.68
C ILE A 29 7.16 2.65 36.38
N ASP A 30 6.14 2.95 35.59
CA ASP A 30 6.08 2.56 34.19
C ASP A 30 7.04 3.42 33.35
N ASP A 31 6.86 3.46 32.03
CA ASP A 31 7.68 4.31 31.16
C ASP A 31 7.41 5.83 31.34
N ARG A 32 8.15 6.64 30.57
CA ARG A 32 8.16 8.10 30.63
C ARG A 32 6.91 8.80 30.06
N PHE A 33 6.06 8.09 29.30
CA PHE A 33 4.92 8.67 28.59
C PHE A 33 3.58 8.53 29.33
N GLU A 34 3.51 7.64 30.32
CA GLU A 34 2.32 7.37 31.12
C GLU A 34 1.84 8.59 31.96
N PRO A 35 0.52 8.85 32.09
CA PRO A 35 -0.61 8.05 31.57
C PRO A 35 -0.97 8.39 30.11
N ASN A 36 -1.03 7.37 29.24
CA ASN A 36 -1.34 7.54 27.81
C ASN A 36 -2.47 6.61 27.27
N ASP A 37 -3.24 5.95 28.16
CA ASP A 37 -4.30 4.90 27.96
C ASP A 37 -5.30 5.03 26.78
N GLY A 38 -5.33 6.13 26.03
CA GLY A 38 -6.37 6.40 25.05
C GLY A 38 -6.11 7.63 24.17
N PHE A 39 -6.87 7.73 23.07
CA PHE A 39 -6.78 8.84 22.09
C PHE A 39 -6.85 10.28 22.67
N ASP A 40 -7.41 10.48 23.86
CA ASP A 40 -7.52 11.79 24.53
C ASP A 40 -6.40 12.05 25.57
N SER A 41 -5.56 11.05 25.85
CA SER A 41 -4.35 11.10 26.69
C SER A 41 -3.06 10.72 25.92
N ALA A 42 -3.19 10.35 24.64
CA ALA A 42 -2.10 9.84 23.82
C ALA A 42 -0.85 10.73 23.81
N ALA A 43 0.32 10.12 23.95
CA ALA A 43 1.58 10.83 24.06
C ALA A 43 2.05 11.41 22.71
N GLU A 44 2.24 12.73 22.65
CA GLU A 44 2.77 13.43 21.47
C GLU A 44 4.21 13.00 21.17
N ILE A 45 4.45 12.46 19.97
CA ILE A 45 5.77 12.02 19.47
C ILE A 45 6.00 12.45 18.01
N THR A 46 7.26 12.35 17.56
CA THR A 46 7.73 12.77 16.23
C THR A 46 8.55 11.63 15.59
N ASP A 47 9.16 11.87 14.43
CA ASP A 47 10.26 11.06 13.93
C ASP A 47 11.34 10.83 15.02
N GLY A 48 11.85 9.59 15.12
CA GLY A 48 12.88 9.22 16.08
C GLY A 48 12.76 7.80 16.62
N SER A 49 13.65 7.47 17.57
CA SER A 49 13.69 6.18 18.27
C SER A 49 13.29 6.32 19.74
N TYR A 50 12.40 5.46 20.19
CA TYR A 50 11.77 5.47 21.50
C TYR A 50 12.08 4.15 22.21
N GLU A 51 13.12 4.18 23.04
CA GLU A 51 13.65 3.01 23.76
C GLU A 51 13.10 2.92 25.19
N ASN A 52 13.10 1.71 25.77
CA ASN A 52 12.62 1.42 27.12
C ASN A 52 11.17 1.90 27.30
N LEU A 53 10.27 1.31 26.50
CA LEU A 53 8.82 1.40 26.65
C LEU A 53 8.30 0.08 27.23
N SER A 54 7.10 0.07 27.79
CA SER A 54 6.48 -1.12 28.39
C SER A 54 4.99 -1.17 28.14
N ILE A 55 4.48 -2.37 27.82
CA ILE A 55 3.08 -2.70 28.07
C ILE A 55 2.99 -3.48 29.38
N GLU A 56 2.21 -2.96 30.33
CA GLU A 56 1.95 -3.56 31.64
C GLU A 56 0.50 -4.08 31.76
N ALA A 57 0.15 -4.65 32.92
CA ALA A 57 -1.13 -5.35 33.08
C ALA A 57 -2.35 -4.41 33.11
N ASP A 58 -3.33 -4.68 32.24
CA ASP A 58 -4.53 -3.86 31.95
C ASP A 58 -4.26 -2.49 31.25
N ASP A 59 -3.04 -2.24 30.79
CA ASP A 59 -2.62 -1.02 30.07
C ASP A 59 -2.75 -1.12 28.52
N ILE A 60 -2.85 0.04 27.86
CA ILE A 60 -2.89 0.22 26.39
C ILE A 60 -2.23 1.55 26.00
N ASP A 61 -0.97 1.51 25.59
CA ASP A 61 -0.25 2.61 24.95
C ASP A 61 -1.00 3.27 23.79
N TYR A 62 -1.21 4.59 23.85
CA TYR A 62 -1.50 5.41 22.66
C TYR A 62 -0.48 6.55 22.49
N TYR A 63 -0.07 6.75 21.23
CA TYR A 63 0.81 7.83 20.79
C TYR A 63 0.14 8.67 19.71
N ALA A 64 0.43 9.96 19.68
CA ALA A 64 -0.06 10.90 18.68
C ALA A 64 1.10 11.45 17.82
N ILE A 65 0.91 11.48 16.50
CA ILE A 65 1.88 11.98 15.51
C ILE A 65 1.16 13.01 14.65
N ASP A 66 1.61 14.27 14.68
CA ASP A 66 1.10 15.33 13.80
C ASP A 66 1.85 15.35 12.46
N VAL A 67 1.10 15.37 11.37
CA VAL A 67 1.60 15.38 9.99
C VAL A 67 1.22 16.71 9.32
N GLU A 68 2.19 17.55 8.96
CA GLU A 68 1.95 18.88 8.35
C GLU A 68 1.72 18.84 6.84
N THR A 69 2.34 17.89 6.14
CA THR A 69 2.30 17.71 4.67
C THR A 69 2.14 16.22 4.35
N THR A 70 1.68 15.86 3.16
CA THR A 70 1.59 14.45 2.73
C THR A 70 2.92 13.74 2.98
N THR A 71 2.91 12.62 3.72
CA THR A 71 4.11 12.02 4.32
C THR A 71 4.04 10.49 4.28
N ARG A 72 5.09 9.80 3.87
CA ARG A 72 5.24 8.36 4.15
C ARG A 72 5.52 8.19 5.64
N LEU A 73 4.57 7.62 6.38
CA LEU A 73 4.70 7.29 7.79
C LEU A 73 4.93 5.78 7.92
N GLU A 74 6.03 5.37 8.56
CA GLU A 74 6.30 3.99 8.96
C GLU A 74 6.56 3.95 10.48
N VAL A 75 5.90 3.03 11.17
CA VAL A 75 6.09 2.79 12.61
C VAL A 75 6.28 1.30 12.85
N PRO A 76 7.53 0.80 12.93
CA PRO A 76 7.84 -0.49 13.51
C PRO A 76 8.03 -0.40 15.04
N ILE A 77 7.57 -1.44 15.74
CA ILE A 77 7.95 -1.75 17.13
C ILE A 77 8.78 -3.04 17.17
N THR A 78 9.63 -3.19 18.17
CA THR A 78 10.36 -4.45 18.43
C THR A 78 10.28 -4.85 19.90
N PHE A 79 10.04 -6.12 20.16
CA PHE A 79 9.81 -6.72 21.48
C PHE A 79 10.31 -8.18 21.49
N ASP A 80 10.23 -8.87 22.62
CA ASP A 80 10.60 -10.29 22.75
C ASP A 80 9.32 -11.15 22.82
N HIS A 81 9.02 -11.89 21.74
CA HIS A 81 7.77 -12.68 21.67
C HIS A 81 7.77 -13.92 22.57
N ASP A 82 8.91 -14.35 23.14
CA ASP A 82 8.97 -15.35 24.21
C ASP A 82 8.62 -14.74 25.60
N VAL A 83 8.53 -13.40 25.71
CA VAL A 83 8.08 -12.67 26.91
C VAL A 83 6.59 -12.30 26.83
N GLY A 84 6.12 -11.81 25.69
CA GLY A 84 4.70 -11.51 25.44
C GLY A 84 4.41 -11.05 24.01
N ASP A 85 3.24 -11.41 23.49
CA ASP A 85 2.77 -11.05 22.14
C ASP A 85 2.15 -9.63 22.14
N LEU A 86 2.61 -8.72 21.25
CA LEU A 86 2.14 -7.34 21.17
C LEU A 86 1.47 -7.04 19.81
N ASP A 87 0.25 -6.50 19.85
CA ASP A 87 -0.48 -6.01 18.66
C ASP A 87 -0.15 -4.52 18.39
N LEU A 88 0.05 -4.16 17.12
CA LEU A 88 0.23 -2.77 16.66
C LEU A 88 -0.95 -2.32 15.78
N ALA A 89 -1.43 -1.08 15.96
CA ALA A 89 -2.40 -0.47 15.06
C ALA A 89 -2.18 1.03 14.84
N LEU A 90 -2.57 1.51 13.66
CA LEU A 90 -2.53 2.91 13.25
C LEU A 90 -3.96 3.41 12.96
N TYR A 91 -4.28 4.57 13.50
CA TYR A 91 -5.56 5.27 13.35
C TYR A 91 -5.37 6.64 12.72
N ASN A 92 -6.33 7.08 11.92
CA ASN A 92 -6.38 8.45 11.42
C ASN A 92 -7.01 9.42 12.44
N GLY A 93 -7.03 10.72 12.13
CA GLY A 93 -7.60 11.76 13.01
C GLY A 93 -9.09 11.61 13.34
N ASN A 94 -9.84 10.78 12.59
CA ASN A 94 -11.22 10.41 12.91
C ASN A 94 -11.33 9.20 13.87
N ARG A 95 -10.20 8.70 14.38
CA ARG A 95 -10.06 7.50 15.23
C ARG A 95 -10.55 6.21 14.52
N SER A 96 -10.52 6.19 13.20
CA SER A 96 -10.70 4.95 12.42
C SER A 96 -9.36 4.25 12.24
N GLU A 97 -9.34 2.93 12.44
CA GLU A 97 -8.18 2.09 12.11
C GLU A 97 -7.94 2.15 10.60
N ILE A 98 -6.68 2.28 10.19
CA ILE A 98 -6.26 2.33 8.77
C ILE A 98 -5.16 1.31 8.45
N ALA A 99 -4.41 0.84 9.45
CA ALA A 99 -3.48 -0.28 9.32
C ALA A 99 -3.33 -0.98 10.69
N SER A 100 -3.04 -2.28 10.69
CA SER A 100 -2.70 -3.04 11.88
C SER A 100 -1.77 -4.21 11.54
N SER A 101 -0.99 -4.63 12.53
CA SER A 101 0.01 -5.69 12.44
C SER A 101 -0.05 -6.50 13.73
N THR A 102 -0.29 -7.81 13.60
CA THR A 102 -0.63 -8.73 14.70
C THR A 102 -0.02 -10.12 14.40
N SER A 103 1.30 -10.29 14.59
CA SER A 103 2.03 -11.49 14.18
C SER A 103 2.91 -12.06 15.31
N LEU A 104 3.14 -13.37 15.26
CA LEU A 104 3.95 -14.09 16.25
C LEU A 104 5.45 -13.92 15.94
N ARG A 105 5.96 -12.69 16.05
CA ARG A 105 7.36 -12.32 15.82
C ARG A 105 7.78 -11.16 16.72
N ASP A 106 9.08 -11.00 16.90
CA ASP A 106 9.74 -9.91 17.63
C ASP A 106 9.56 -8.49 17.00
N VAL A 107 8.74 -8.35 15.94
CA VAL A 107 8.58 -7.12 15.15
C VAL A 107 7.18 -7.03 14.55
N GLU A 108 6.45 -5.97 14.91
CA GLU A 108 5.24 -5.53 14.20
C GLU A 108 5.47 -4.17 13.54
N SER A 109 4.85 -3.93 12.38
CA SER A 109 5.06 -2.68 11.63
C SER A 109 3.84 -2.24 10.84
N VAL A 110 3.48 -0.96 10.97
CA VAL A 110 2.42 -0.29 10.21
C VAL A 110 3.01 0.80 9.33
N ARG A 111 2.47 0.98 8.13
CA ARG A 111 2.91 2.00 7.16
C ARG A 111 1.72 2.59 6.40
N THR A 112 1.79 3.88 6.10
CA THR A 112 0.77 4.56 5.29
C THR A 112 1.34 5.79 4.56
N LEU A 113 0.64 6.25 3.53
CA LEU A 113 0.77 7.62 3.05
C LEU A 113 -0.20 8.48 3.87
N ALA A 114 0.35 9.26 4.80
CA ALA A 114 -0.40 10.12 5.71
C ALA A 114 -0.65 11.48 5.04
N GLU A 115 -1.92 11.88 4.95
CA GLU A 115 -2.31 13.24 4.56
C GLU A 115 -2.34 14.17 5.80
N PRO A 116 -2.27 15.51 5.65
CA PRO A 116 -2.13 16.41 6.79
C PRO A 116 -3.18 16.24 7.91
N GLY A 117 -2.70 16.06 9.14
CA GLY A 117 -3.51 15.85 10.34
C GLY A 117 -2.83 14.97 11.39
N THR A 118 -3.49 14.76 12.52
CA THR A 118 -3.01 13.89 13.61
C THR A 118 -3.33 12.43 13.33
N TYR A 119 -2.35 11.55 13.49
CA TYR A 119 -2.49 10.10 13.47
C TYR A 119 -2.21 9.54 14.86
N TYR A 120 -2.82 8.40 15.19
CA TYR A 120 -2.61 7.74 16.48
C TYR A 120 -2.07 6.32 16.28
N VAL A 121 -0.96 6.01 16.93
CA VAL A 121 -0.46 4.64 17.06
C VAL A 121 -1.01 4.06 18.36
N ARG A 122 -1.41 2.80 18.35
CA ARG A 122 -1.71 2.03 19.55
C ARG A 122 -0.84 0.79 19.61
N VAL A 123 -0.15 0.59 20.73
CA VAL A 123 0.48 -0.69 21.12
C VAL A 123 -0.39 -1.33 22.20
N ARG A 124 -0.48 -2.66 22.25
CA ARG A 124 -1.12 -3.40 23.35
C ARG A 124 -0.59 -4.82 23.43
N GLY A 125 -0.79 -5.46 24.58
CA GLY A 125 -0.65 -6.91 24.70
C GLY A 125 -1.78 -7.64 24.00
N PHE A 126 -1.45 -8.66 23.21
CA PHE A 126 -2.43 -9.64 22.75
C PHE A 126 -3.10 -10.27 23.98
N ARG A 127 -4.41 -10.08 24.12
CA ARG A 127 -5.21 -10.55 25.27
C ARG A 127 -4.75 -10.05 26.67
N GLY A 128 -3.96 -8.97 26.73
CA GLY A 128 -3.40 -8.46 27.98
C GLY A 128 -2.14 -9.18 28.45
N GLU A 129 -1.36 -9.73 27.52
CA GLU A 129 0.05 -10.06 27.76
C GLU A 129 0.89 -8.77 27.95
N THR A 130 2.10 -8.89 28.52
CA THR A 130 2.91 -7.74 28.97
C THR A 130 4.34 -7.90 28.51
N ALA A 131 4.90 -6.90 27.83
CA ALA A 131 6.29 -6.96 27.35
C ALA A 131 6.95 -5.56 27.28
N PRO A 132 8.25 -5.46 27.57
CA PRO A 132 9.03 -4.28 27.24
C PRO A 132 9.28 -4.23 25.73
N TYR A 133 9.29 -3.03 25.15
CA TYR A 133 9.50 -2.84 23.73
C TYR A 133 10.27 -1.55 23.42
N SER A 134 10.60 -1.38 22.14
CA SER A 134 11.03 -0.11 21.57
C SER A 134 10.28 0.17 20.27
N MET A 135 10.14 1.46 19.94
CA MET A 135 9.44 1.95 18.76
C MET A 135 10.36 2.86 17.95
N VAL A 136 10.25 2.80 16.63
CA VAL A 136 10.81 3.82 15.74
C VAL A 136 9.67 4.45 14.96
N VAL A 137 9.62 5.77 14.92
CA VAL A 137 8.75 6.52 14.00
C VAL A 137 9.64 7.05 12.88
N ARG A 138 9.24 6.80 11.63
CA ARG A 138 9.90 7.34 10.43
C ARG A 138 8.90 8.17 9.63
N THR A 139 9.26 9.41 9.33
CA THR A 139 8.49 10.30 8.45
C THR A 139 9.33 10.77 7.28
N ASP A 140 8.92 10.41 6.06
CA ASP A 140 9.48 10.92 4.81
C ASP A 140 8.43 11.83 4.14
N ALA A 141 8.63 13.14 4.28
CA ALA A 141 7.67 14.16 3.85
C ALA A 141 7.76 14.40 2.34
N ILE A 142 6.62 14.34 1.65
CA ILE A 142 6.52 14.47 0.20
C ILE A 142 6.42 15.96 -0.17
N ASP A 143 7.56 16.59 -0.44
CA ASP A 143 7.63 17.98 -0.94
C ASP A 143 7.54 18.09 -2.47
N ASP A 144 7.74 16.98 -3.19
CA ASP A 144 7.55 16.85 -4.64
C ASP A 144 6.43 15.85 -4.98
N ILE A 145 5.41 16.30 -5.71
CA ILE A 145 4.29 15.43 -6.14
C ILE A 145 4.75 14.24 -6.99
N ARG A 146 5.90 14.36 -7.68
CA ARG A 146 6.53 13.30 -8.47
C ARG A 146 7.11 12.17 -7.61
N GLN A 147 6.94 12.22 -6.28
CA GLN A 147 7.37 11.19 -5.34
C GLN A 147 6.24 10.71 -4.43
N ARG A 148 4.97 11.03 -4.73
CA ARG A 148 3.83 10.73 -3.82
C ARG A 148 3.46 9.26 -3.73
N PHE A 149 3.39 8.56 -4.86
CA PHE A 149 2.99 7.14 -4.93
C PHE A 149 4.16 6.19 -5.25
N GLU A 150 5.25 6.75 -5.78
CA GLU A 150 6.50 6.09 -6.14
C GLU A 150 7.07 5.13 -5.08
N PRO A 151 7.71 4.01 -5.49
CA PRO A 151 7.72 3.49 -6.87
C PRO A 151 6.42 2.74 -7.16
N ASP A 152 5.64 3.16 -8.16
CA ASP A 152 4.34 2.56 -8.54
C ASP A 152 4.30 1.95 -9.96
N ASP A 153 5.47 1.58 -10.53
CA ASP A 153 5.66 0.99 -11.88
C ASP A 153 4.85 -0.31 -12.17
N THR A 154 4.22 -0.92 -11.16
CA THR A 154 3.60 -2.25 -11.26
C THR A 154 2.32 -2.40 -10.45
N PHE A 155 1.44 -3.33 -10.86
CA PHE A 155 0.21 -3.69 -10.14
C PHE A 155 0.40 -4.04 -8.66
N ASN A 156 1.55 -4.62 -8.28
CA ASN A 156 1.86 -4.99 -6.89
C ASN A 156 2.53 -3.85 -6.09
N GLN A 157 2.74 -2.70 -6.72
CA GLN A 157 3.26 -1.46 -6.13
C GLN A 157 2.22 -0.33 -6.16
N ALA A 158 1.21 -0.44 -7.03
CA ALA A 158 0.20 0.57 -7.36
C ALA A 158 -0.30 1.41 -6.19
N GLY A 159 -0.30 2.74 -6.37
CA GLY A 159 -0.80 3.70 -5.39
C GLY A 159 -2.27 3.47 -5.04
N ALA A 160 -2.55 3.12 -3.79
CA ALA A 160 -3.93 2.93 -3.33
C ALA A 160 -4.66 4.29 -3.25
N ILE A 161 -5.81 4.40 -3.92
CA ILE A 161 -6.61 5.63 -3.96
C ILE A 161 -8.09 5.34 -3.73
N ASP A 162 -8.76 6.27 -3.04
CA ASP A 162 -10.18 6.18 -2.74
C ASP A 162 -11.07 6.41 -3.99
N VAL A 163 -12.34 6.03 -3.86
CA VAL A 163 -13.42 6.46 -4.76
C VAL A 163 -14.53 7.08 -3.91
N PRO A 164 -14.96 8.33 -4.16
CA PRO A 164 -14.38 9.32 -5.09
C PRO A 164 -13.13 10.03 -4.51
N THR A 165 -12.18 10.41 -5.37
CA THR A 165 -11.01 11.20 -4.99
C THR A 165 -10.44 12.04 -6.14
N SER A 166 -9.48 12.90 -5.83
CA SER A 166 -8.68 13.68 -6.79
C SER A 166 -7.22 13.69 -6.36
N VAL A 167 -6.32 13.20 -7.21
CA VAL A 167 -4.88 13.13 -6.96
C VAL A 167 -4.10 13.75 -8.11
N GLN A 168 -2.95 14.34 -7.78
CA GLN A 168 -1.94 14.75 -8.76
C GLN A 168 -0.85 13.68 -8.83
N GLY A 169 -0.32 13.47 -10.03
CA GLY A 169 0.80 12.59 -10.34
C GLY A 169 1.65 13.16 -11.47
N PHE A 170 2.68 12.44 -11.87
CA PHE A 170 3.59 12.81 -12.95
C PHE A 170 4.19 11.56 -13.57
N VAL A 171 4.04 11.43 -14.89
CA VAL A 171 4.70 10.36 -15.64
C VAL A 171 5.98 10.87 -16.29
N ALA A 172 7.07 10.12 -16.08
CA ALA A 172 8.38 10.33 -16.69
C ALA A 172 8.49 9.66 -18.08
N GLU A 173 9.71 9.58 -18.62
CA GLU A 173 10.00 8.88 -19.89
C GLU A 173 10.20 7.38 -19.62
N ASP A 174 9.55 6.52 -20.42
CA ASP A 174 9.45 5.06 -20.23
C ASP A 174 8.77 4.60 -18.91
N ASP A 175 7.97 5.47 -18.30
CA ASP A 175 7.29 5.32 -17.00
C ASP A 175 5.77 5.03 -17.12
N VAL A 176 5.18 4.40 -16.09
CA VAL A 176 3.77 3.96 -16.00
C VAL A 176 3.29 3.94 -14.54
N ASP A 177 2.67 5.02 -14.07
CA ASP A 177 2.04 5.12 -12.75
C ASP A 177 0.80 4.18 -12.68
N TYR A 178 0.80 3.20 -11.76
CA TYR A 178 -0.38 2.36 -11.49
C TYR A 178 -1.10 2.81 -10.21
N TYR A 179 -2.44 2.80 -10.27
CA TYR A 179 -3.31 3.08 -9.13
C TYR A 179 -4.26 1.93 -8.82
N GLY A 180 -4.43 1.60 -7.54
CA GLY A 180 -5.37 0.60 -7.04
C GLY A 180 -6.63 1.23 -6.45
N LEU A 181 -7.80 0.77 -6.87
CA LEU A 181 -9.12 1.26 -6.45
C LEU A 181 -9.91 0.09 -5.82
N SER A 182 -10.30 0.21 -4.55
CA SER A 182 -11.19 -0.76 -3.91
C SER A 182 -12.65 -0.46 -4.30
N ILE A 183 -13.31 -1.37 -5.02
CA ILE A 183 -14.69 -1.17 -5.52
C ILE A 183 -15.57 -2.36 -5.10
N VAL A 184 -16.79 -2.11 -4.62
CA VAL A 184 -17.72 -3.16 -4.20
C VAL A 184 -18.54 -3.66 -5.39
N ARG A 185 -18.84 -4.95 -5.38
CA ARG A 185 -19.61 -5.65 -6.42
C ARG A 185 -20.90 -4.91 -6.80
N GLY A 186 -21.02 -4.54 -8.08
CA GLY A 186 -22.17 -3.87 -8.69
C GLY A 186 -22.02 -2.35 -8.85
N GLU A 187 -20.99 -1.75 -8.24
CA GLU A 187 -20.70 -0.32 -8.35
C GLU A 187 -19.96 0.01 -9.67
N ARG A 188 -19.85 1.31 -9.98
CA ARG A 188 -18.93 1.80 -11.03
C ARG A 188 -18.19 3.06 -10.61
N ALA A 189 -16.86 2.99 -10.68
CA ALA A 189 -16.03 4.17 -10.71
C ALA A 189 -15.91 4.68 -12.17
N ARG A 190 -16.13 5.97 -12.38
CA ARG A 190 -15.66 6.68 -13.57
C ARG A 190 -14.37 7.40 -13.22
N VAL A 191 -13.32 7.13 -13.99
CA VAL A 191 -11.98 7.70 -13.78
C VAL A 191 -11.66 8.64 -14.94
N SER A 192 -11.29 9.88 -14.65
CA SER A 192 -10.80 10.85 -15.64
C SER A 192 -9.38 11.28 -15.31
N LEU A 193 -8.49 11.05 -16.26
CA LEU A 193 -7.14 11.60 -16.30
C LEU A 193 -7.20 12.94 -17.06
N THR A 194 -6.60 14.00 -16.54
CA THR A 194 -6.37 15.25 -17.30
C THR A 194 -4.91 15.63 -17.19
N ALA A 195 -4.24 15.83 -18.32
CA ALA A 195 -2.87 16.33 -18.36
C ALA A 195 -2.88 17.85 -18.10
N ASP A 196 -2.07 18.32 -17.16
CA ASP A 196 -2.08 19.72 -16.73
C ASP A 196 -1.51 20.65 -17.83
N ASN A 197 -0.63 20.12 -18.68
CA ASN A 197 -0.29 20.71 -19.97
C ASN A 197 -1.09 20.05 -21.10
N ALA A 198 -1.98 20.82 -21.72
CA ALA A 198 -2.88 20.34 -22.78
C ALA A 198 -2.19 19.97 -24.12
N SER A 199 -0.87 20.03 -24.22
CA SER A 199 -0.10 19.44 -25.34
C SER A 199 0.52 18.07 -25.03
N THR A 200 0.41 17.58 -23.80
CA THR A 200 0.90 16.26 -23.40
C THR A 200 -0.17 15.21 -23.72
N ASN A 201 0.15 14.23 -24.55
CA ASN A 201 -0.72 13.08 -24.82
C ASN A 201 -0.41 11.98 -23.79
N LEU A 202 -1.35 11.75 -22.87
CA LEU A 202 -1.30 10.68 -21.89
C LEU A 202 -2.40 9.65 -22.18
N THR A 203 -2.15 8.39 -21.86
CA THR A 203 -3.12 7.29 -22.01
C THR A 203 -3.55 6.76 -20.65
N LEU A 204 -4.87 6.55 -20.50
CA LEU A 204 -5.50 5.94 -19.32
C LEU A 204 -6.02 4.54 -19.64
N ARG A 205 -5.65 3.54 -18.84
CA ARG A 205 -6.17 2.16 -18.94
C ARG A 205 -6.85 1.74 -17.64
N ALA A 206 -7.75 0.77 -17.72
CA ALA A 206 -8.28 0.08 -16.54
C ALA A 206 -8.18 -1.44 -16.67
N PHE A 207 -7.98 -2.09 -15.52
CA PHE A 207 -7.78 -3.52 -15.38
C PHE A 207 -8.63 -4.08 -14.22
N ASP A 208 -9.01 -5.34 -14.32
CA ASP A 208 -9.68 -6.09 -13.26
C ASP A 208 -8.70 -6.62 -12.18
N PRO A 209 -9.16 -7.24 -11.09
CA PRO A 209 -8.29 -7.79 -10.05
C PRO A 209 -7.34 -8.91 -10.52
N ASP A 210 -7.65 -9.58 -11.64
CA ASP A 210 -6.75 -10.53 -12.31
C ASP A 210 -5.74 -9.83 -13.25
N THR A 211 -5.65 -8.49 -13.19
CA THR A 211 -4.81 -7.61 -14.03
C THR A 211 -5.12 -7.66 -15.53
N THR A 212 -6.27 -8.20 -15.92
CA THR A 212 -6.72 -8.21 -17.32
C THR A 212 -7.33 -6.85 -17.68
N ARG A 213 -6.93 -6.30 -18.84
CA ARG A 213 -7.33 -4.96 -19.25
C ARG A 213 -8.77 -4.92 -19.74
N ILE A 214 -9.63 -4.25 -18.98
CA ILE A 214 -11.08 -4.11 -19.23
C ILE A 214 -11.47 -2.82 -19.95
N ASN A 215 -10.65 -1.77 -19.89
CA ASN A 215 -10.94 -0.48 -20.54
C ASN A 215 -9.65 0.27 -20.96
N GLU A 216 -9.75 1.14 -21.97
CA GLU A 216 -8.64 1.96 -22.48
C GLU A 216 -9.19 3.26 -23.12
N SER A 217 -8.56 4.37 -22.78
CA SER A 217 -8.82 5.70 -23.34
C SER A 217 -7.46 6.30 -23.71
N ALA A 218 -7.23 6.45 -25.02
CA ALA A 218 -5.95 6.83 -25.61
C ALA A 218 -6.19 7.69 -26.86
N THR A 219 -6.35 9.01 -26.67
CA THR A 219 -6.64 9.96 -27.74
C THR A 219 -5.62 11.11 -27.73
N ASP A 220 -5.73 12.06 -28.67
CA ASP A 220 -4.95 13.31 -28.64
C ASP A 220 -5.61 14.41 -27.79
N ALA A 221 -6.57 14.07 -26.93
CA ALA A 221 -7.23 15.01 -26.03
C ALA A 221 -6.41 15.20 -24.73
N PRO A 222 -6.50 16.38 -24.08
CA PRO A 222 -5.87 16.60 -22.77
C PRO A 222 -6.60 15.87 -21.63
N THR A 223 -7.73 15.21 -21.90
CA THR A 223 -8.52 14.48 -20.91
C THR A 223 -8.94 13.12 -21.46
N GLU A 224 -8.47 12.06 -20.80
CA GLU A 224 -8.88 10.68 -21.06
C GLU A 224 -9.91 10.21 -20.01
N THR A 225 -10.72 9.20 -20.32
CA THR A 225 -11.74 8.69 -19.39
C THR A 225 -12.04 7.22 -19.59
N VAL A 226 -11.99 6.46 -18.50
CA VAL A 226 -12.45 5.06 -18.44
C VAL A 226 -13.56 4.92 -17.38
N THR A 227 -14.33 3.85 -17.51
CA THR A 227 -15.31 3.42 -16.50
C THR A 227 -14.99 1.98 -16.10
N VAL A 228 -14.99 1.72 -14.79
CA VAL A 228 -14.69 0.42 -14.18
C VAL A 228 -15.94 -0.12 -13.52
N THR A 229 -16.46 -1.26 -13.99
CA THR A 229 -17.61 -1.95 -13.41
C THR A 229 -17.14 -3.10 -12.55
N ALA A 230 -17.56 -3.14 -11.29
CA ALA A 230 -17.22 -4.21 -10.37
C ALA A 230 -18.14 -5.44 -10.56
N GLU A 231 -17.71 -6.43 -11.33
CA GLU A 231 -18.44 -7.72 -11.46
C GLU A 231 -18.36 -8.57 -10.19
N GLU A 232 -17.25 -8.43 -9.46
CA GLU A 232 -17.02 -8.92 -8.09
C GLU A 232 -16.43 -7.78 -7.23
N ALA A 233 -16.26 -7.99 -5.92
CA ALA A 233 -15.67 -6.98 -5.03
C ALA A 233 -14.16 -7.20 -4.91
N GLY A 234 -13.36 -6.15 -5.08
CA GLY A 234 -11.90 -6.24 -5.01
C GLY A 234 -11.17 -4.98 -5.46
N THR A 235 -9.84 -5.08 -5.54
CA THR A 235 -8.98 -4.02 -6.07
C THR A 235 -8.97 -4.08 -7.59
N TYR A 236 -9.62 -3.11 -8.23
CA TYR A 236 -9.44 -2.82 -9.65
C TYR A 236 -8.26 -1.88 -9.82
N TYR A 237 -7.68 -1.81 -11.02
CA TYR A 237 -6.52 -0.97 -11.28
C TYR A 237 -6.77 0.01 -12.43
N VAL A 238 -6.10 1.17 -12.39
CA VAL A 238 -5.86 1.99 -13.58
C VAL A 238 -4.36 2.23 -13.76
N SER A 239 -3.94 2.52 -14.98
CA SER A 239 -2.57 2.99 -15.25
C SER A 239 -2.59 4.29 -16.05
N VAL A 240 -1.73 5.22 -15.69
CA VAL A 240 -1.35 6.39 -16.51
C VAL A 240 -0.08 6.03 -17.28
N SER A 241 0.09 6.57 -18.49
CA SER A 241 1.31 6.32 -19.30
C SER A 241 1.47 7.37 -20.40
N GLY A 242 2.70 7.79 -20.69
CA GLY A 242 3.00 8.72 -21.78
C GLY A 242 2.85 8.09 -23.17
N TYR A 243 2.06 8.70 -24.07
CA TYR A 243 2.03 8.24 -25.46
C TYR A 243 3.34 8.59 -26.15
N LEU A 244 4.05 7.57 -26.67
CA LEU A 244 5.38 7.69 -27.27
C LEU A 244 6.42 8.39 -26.36
N GLY A 245 6.34 8.16 -25.04
CA GLY A 245 7.25 8.77 -24.05
C GLY A 245 6.92 10.21 -23.66
N ALA A 246 5.70 10.68 -23.94
CA ALA A 246 5.26 12.01 -23.52
C ALA A 246 5.16 12.12 -21.98
N THR A 247 5.96 13.01 -21.39
CA THR A 247 6.04 13.22 -19.94
C THR A 247 5.18 14.38 -19.46
N GLY A 248 4.76 14.39 -18.20
CA GLY A 248 4.08 15.56 -17.63
C GLY A 248 3.29 15.32 -16.34
N GLU A 249 3.02 16.43 -15.66
CA GLU A 249 2.14 16.50 -14.48
C GLU A 249 0.68 16.37 -14.92
N TYR A 250 -0.12 15.69 -14.12
CA TYR A 250 -1.54 15.41 -14.42
C TYR A 250 -2.39 15.32 -13.16
N THR A 251 -3.69 15.49 -13.33
CA THR A 251 -4.70 15.27 -12.29
C THR A 251 -5.59 14.08 -12.64
N LEU A 252 -5.59 13.04 -11.80
CA LEU A 252 -6.44 11.87 -11.88
C LEU A 252 -7.62 12.01 -10.90
N ASN A 253 -8.85 11.86 -11.42
CA ASN A 253 -10.09 12.03 -10.65
C ASN A 253 -10.91 10.74 -10.73
N THR A 254 -11.25 10.17 -9.57
CA THR A 254 -12.18 9.03 -9.46
C THR A 254 -13.54 9.54 -8.99
N SER A 255 -14.62 8.95 -9.49
CA SER A 255 -15.98 9.38 -9.17
C SER A 255 -16.96 8.22 -9.16
N ASP A 256 -17.81 8.16 -8.13
CA ASP A 256 -18.95 7.25 -8.13
C ASP A 256 -19.88 7.59 -9.30
N THR A 257 -20.28 6.56 -10.02
CA THR A 257 -21.41 6.65 -10.95
C THR A 257 -22.50 5.68 -10.52
N ALA A 258 -23.75 6.08 -10.74
CA ALA A 258 -24.92 5.29 -10.34
C ALA A 258 -24.79 3.82 -10.81
N PRO A 259 -25.31 2.83 -10.04
CA PRO A 259 -25.28 1.43 -10.43
C PRO A 259 -25.89 1.22 -11.82
N ALA A 260 -25.48 0.15 -12.50
CA ALA A 260 -25.88 -0.07 -13.88
C ALA A 260 -27.41 -0.14 -13.99
N ASP A 261 -27.98 0.56 -14.98
CA ASP A 261 -29.24 0.08 -15.53
C ASP A 261 -28.92 -1.30 -16.13
N PRO A 262 -29.57 -2.40 -15.70
CA PRO A 262 -29.38 -3.71 -16.32
C PRO A 262 -29.81 -3.74 -17.80
N SER A 263 -30.35 -2.64 -18.36
CA SER A 263 -30.53 -2.44 -19.81
C SER A 263 -29.27 -2.00 -20.57
N GLU A 264 -28.20 -1.53 -19.89
CA GLU A 264 -26.90 -1.14 -20.48
C GLU A 264 -26.05 -2.38 -20.85
N THR A 265 -26.64 -3.35 -21.55
CA THR A 265 -25.89 -4.46 -22.15
C THR A 265 -24.98 -3.92 -23.25
N THR A 266 -23.67 -4.03 -23.07
CA THR A 266 -22.68 -3.66 -24.08
C THR A 266 -22.84 -4.55 -25.31
N ASN A 267 -23.45 -4.02 -26.37
CA ASN A 267 -23.53 -4.68 -27.68
C ASN A 267 -22.17 -4.62 -28.41
N ALA A 268 -21.15 -5.20 -27.79
CA ALA A 268 -19.88 -5.52 -28.42
C ALA A 268 -20.05 -6.71 -29.36
N THR A 269 -20.81 -6.52 -30.44
CA THR A 269 -20.82 -7.48 -31.56
C THR A 269 -19.38 -7.61 -32.06
N PRO A 270 -18.75 -8.80 -31.97
CA PRO A 270 -17.36 -8.97 -32.39
C PRO A 270 -17.30 -8.76 -33.90
N THR A 271 -16.73 -7.62 -34.32
CA THR A 271 -16.56 -7.30 -35.73
C THR A 271 -15.42 -8.18 -36.27
N THR A 272 -15.78 -9.36 -36.77
CA THR A 272 -14.84 -10.25 -37.43
C THR A 272 -14.31 -9.58 -38.69
N THR A 273 -13.10 -9.01 -38.61
CA THR A 273 -12.37 -8.49 -39.76
C THR A 273 -12.33 -9.55 -40.85
N ALA A 274 -13.00 -9.28 -41.98
CA ALA A 274 -13.07 -10.24 -43.07
C ALA A 274 -11.68 -10.44 -43.69
N THR A 275 -11.09 -11.62 -43.50
CA THR A 275 -9.90 -12.04 -44.23
C THR A 275 -10.16 -11.89 -45.73
N PRO A 276 -9.28 -11.22 -46.50
CA PRO A 276 -9.49 -11.06 -47.93
C PRO A 276 -9.45 -12.42 -48.65
N THR A 277 -10.60 -12.88 -49.12
CA THR A 277 -10.69 -14.10 -49.93
C THR A 277 -9.91 -13.92 -51.22
N VAL A 278 -8.92 -14.78 -51.46
CA VAL A 278 -8.18 -14.81 -52.74
C VAL A 278 -9.02 -15.55 -53.77
N ASP A 279 -9.29 -14.92 -54.92
CA ASP A 279 -10.07 -15.52 -56.00
C ASP A 279 -9.41 -16.81 -56.54
N PRO A 280 -10.16 -17.92 -56.70
CA PRO A 280 -9.63 -19.16 -57.22
C PRO A 280 -9.36 -19.08 -58.73
N VAL A 281 -8.11 -19.33 -59.13
CA VAL A 281 -7.72 -19.40 -60.54
C VAL A 281 -8.42 -20.58 -61.24
N PRO A 282 -9.14 -20.37 -62.36
CA PRO A 282 -9.83 -21.45 -63.05
C PRO A 282 -8.86 -22.34 -63.85
N THR A 283 -8.77 -23.62 -63.46
CA THR A 283 -8.06 -24.67 -64.22
C THR A 283 -8.96 -25.30 -65.31
N PRO A 284 -8.38 -25.79 -66.42
CA PRO A 284 -9.15 -26.16 -67.61
C PRO A 284 -9.83 -27.55 -67.54
N ASN A 285 -10.86 -27.70 -68.37
CA ASN A 285 -11.71 -28.88 -68.50
C ASN A 285 -10.95 -30.17 -68.88
N ALA A 286 -11.38 -31.32 -68.35
CA ALA A 286 -10.77 -32.63 -68.57
C ALA A 286 -11.65 -33.57 -69.43
N THR A 287 -11.04 -34.22 -70.42
CA THR A 287 -11.66 -35.27 -71.25
C THR A 287 -11.45 -36.65 -70.59
N PRO A 288 -12.46 -37.54 -70.54
CA PRO A 288 -12.33 -38.85 -69.89
C PRO A 288 -11.83 -39.96 -70.81
N THR A 289 -10.89 -40.80 -70.33
CA THR A 289 -10.56 -42.11 -70.91
C THR A 289 -10.12 -43.13 -69.84
N ASP A 290 -10.89 -44.22 -69.75
CA ASP A 290 -10.62 -45.61 -69.33
C ASP A 290 -9.68 -46.02 -68.17
N THR A 291 -10.12 -47.07 -67.47
CA THR A 291 -9.46 -47.80 -66.37
C THR A 291 -8.86 -49.14 -66.85
N PRO A 292 -7.72 -49.59 -66.29
CA PRO A 292 -7.68 -51.00 -65.86
C PRO A 292 -6.87 -51.33 -64.57
N ALA A 293 -7.50 -52.13 -63.70
CA ALA A 293 -6.97 -53.32 -62.99
C ALA A 293 -5.84 -53.28 -61.91
N VAL A 294 -6.24 -53.55 -60.65
CA VAL A 294 -5.69 -54.50 -59.60
C VAL A 294 -4.16 -54.77 -59.54
N THR A 295 -3.45 -54.74 -58.39
CA THR A 295 -3.43 -55.73 -57.24
C THR A 295 -2.58 -55.19 -56.03
N PRO A 296 -2.43 -55.87 -54.85
CA PRO A 296 -2.35 -55.18 -53.54
C PRO A 296 -1.12 -55.50 -52.61
N ASN A 297 -1.24 -55.15 -51.32
CA ASN A 297 -0.37 -55.42 -50.14
C ASN A 297 0.77 -54.38 -49.90
N ALA A 298 1.26 -54.09 -48.67
CA ALA A 298 1.11 -54.79 -47.38
C ALA A 298 1.16 -53.89 -46.10
N THR A 299 0.97 -54.56 -44.95
CA THR A 299 0.92 -54.20 -43.51
C THR A 299 1.92 -53.15 -42.96
N PRO A 300 1.58 -52.37 -41.90
CA PRO A 300 2.47 -51.44 -41.18
C PRO A 300 3.34 -52.11 -40.08
N THR A 301 4.19 -51.31 -39.40
CA THR A 301 5.04 -51.70 -38.24
C THR A 301 5.02 -50.61 -37.16
N ASP A 302 5.03 -51.01 -35.89
CA ASP A 302 4.90 -50.14 -34.70
C ASP A 302 6.19 -49.44 -34.23
N THR A 303 6.00 -48.40 -33.39
CA THR A 303 7.06 -47.71 -32.62
C THR A 303 6.91 -47.99 -31.12
N PRO A 304 7.92 -48.51 -30.41
CA PRO A 304 7.90 -48.66 -28.95
C PRO A 304 8.39 -47.40 -28.22
N ALA A 305 7.79 -47.11 -27.06
CA ALA A 305 8.26 -46.07 -26.14
C ALA A 305 9.34 -46.60 -25.16
N MET A 306 10.11 -45.69 -24.56
CA MET A 306 11.13 -45.99 -23.54
C MET A 306 10.78 -45.36 -22.20
N THR A 307 10.94 -46.13 -21.13
CA THR A 307 10.90 -45.69 -19.72
C THR A 307 12.04 -46.35 -18.95
N SER A 308 12.58 -45.65 -17.95
CA SER A 308 13.58 -46.19 -17.03
C SER A 308 13.39 -45.64 -15.61
N GLN A 309 13.73 -46.45 -14.61
CA GLN A 309 13.58 -46.17 -13.18
C GLN A 309 14.96 -46.24 -12.46
N PRO A 310 15.06 -45.91 -11.15
CA PRO A 310 16.30 -45.41 -10.54
C PRO A 310 17.22 -46.47 -9.91
N THR A 311 18.34 -46.01 -9.34
CA THR A 311 19.31 -46.81 -8.58
C THR A 311 19.65 -46.17 -7.22
N THR A 312 20.01 -47.01 -6.24
CA THR A 312 20.20 -46.68 -4.82
C THR A 312 21.66 -46.85 -4.38
N ALA A 313 22.11 -46.13 -3.34
CA ALA A 313 23.32 -46.47 -2.57
C ALA A 313 23.25 -46.00 -1.09
N GLU A 314 23.83 -46.78 -0.18
CA GLU A 314 24.12 -46.44 1.23
C GLU A 314 25.64 -46.57 1.50
N ARG A 315 26.19 -45.93 2.56
CA ARG A 315 26.79 -46.60 3.76
C ARG A 315 27.48 -45.63 4.76
N THR A 316 27.55 -46.06 6.02
CA THR A 316 27.83 -45.40 7.33
C THR A 316 29.29 -45.18 7.82
N THR A 317 29.51 -44.13 8.65
CA THR A 317 30.29 -44.02 9.95
C THR A 317 30.11 -42.57 10.51
N ASP A 318 30.06 -42.16 11.80
CA ASP A 318 30.35 -42.68 13.17
C ASP A 318 31.76 -42.33 13.76
N GLY A 319 31.96 -41.72 14.95
CA GLY A 319 31.04 -41.02 15.89
C GLY A 319 31.65 -40.58 17.28
N GLY A 320 31.06 -39.56 17.96
CA GLY A 320 31.30 -39.13 19.38
C GLY A 320 32.46 -38.13 19.69
N SER A 321 32.61 -37.50 20.88
CA SER A 321 31.72 -37.16 22.03
C SER A 321 32.39 -36.23 23.11
N GLY A 322 31.62 -35.50 23.95
CA GLY A 322 31.97 -35.24 25.39
C GLY A 322 32.29 -33.82 25.96
N GLY A 323 31.57 -33.40 27.05
CA GLY A 323 31.95 -32.38 28.07
C GLY A 323 31.72 -30.87 27.73
N GLY A 324 31.60 -29.91 28.68
CA GLY A 324 31.50 -29.93 30.16
C GLY A 324 31.64 -28.51 30.80
N LEU A 325 30.75 -28.11 31.73
CA LEU A 325 30.66 -26.81 32.46
C LEU A 325 31.73 -26.67 33.60
N PRO A 326 32.01 -25.49 34.28
CA PRO A 326 31.06 -24.41 34.66
C PRO A 326 31.53 -22.93 34.87
N VAL A 327 30.53 -22.05 35.08
CA VAL A 327 30.41 -20.84 35.97
C VAL A 327 31.66 -20.01 36.35
N GLY A 328 31.56 -18.68 36.17
CA GLY A 328 32.36 -17.63 36.83
C GLY A 328 31.52 -16.36 37.10
N ALA A 329 31.87 -15.54 38.10
CA ALA A 329 30.98 -14.52 38.69
C ALA A 329 31.47 -13.05 38.60
N VAL A 330 30.53 -12.14 38.88
CA VAL A 330 30.61 -10.66 38.84
C VAL A 330 31.57 -10.06 39.89
N PRO A 331 32.13 -8.87 39.63
CA PRO A 331 32.11 -7.82 40.67
C PRO A 331 31.57 -6.46 40.17
N VAL A 332 30.77 -5.82 41.03
CA VAL A 332 30.21 -4.46 40.86
C VAL A 332 31.21 -3.40 41.32
N LEU A 333 31.27 -2.22 40.67
CA LEU A 333 31.88 -1.03 41.30
C LEU A 333 31.30 0.33 40.86
N PHE A 334 30.62 0.98 41.82
CA PHE A 334 30.36 2.40 42.06
C PHE A 334 30.42 3.47 40.93
N ALA A 335 29.25 4.10 40.78
CA ALA A 335 28.92 5.44 40.31
C ALA A 335 29.84 6.63 40.70
N VAL A 336 29.74 7.72 39.92
CA VAL A 336 29.81 9.12 40.39
C VAL A 336 28.72 9.96 39.67
N ILE A 337 28.11 10.90 40.39
CA ILE A 337 27.08 11.84 39.91
C ILE A 337 27.71 13.08 39.27
N ALA A 338 27.10 13.64 38.22
CA ALA A 338 27.47 14.93 37.63
C ALA A 338 26.25 15.79 37.23
N CYS A 339 25.45 16.25 38.20
CA CYS A 339 24.47 17.31 37.94
C CYS A 339 25.17 18.66 37.72
N TYR A 340 24.90 19.33 36.61
CA TYR A 340 25.16 20.77 36.45
C TYR A 340 24.05 21.45 35.66
N GLY A 341 23.16 22.15 36.39
CA GLY A 341 22.19 23.06 35.80
C GLY A 341 22.66 24.52 35.92
N VAL A 342 22.39 25.35 34.91
CA VAL A 342 22.54 26.80 34.99
C VAL A 342 21.27 27.47 34.48
N VAL A 343 20.46 27.96 35.42
CA VAL A 343 19.33 28.86 35.13
C VAL A 343 19.84 30.31 35.15
N ARG A 344 19.19 31.19 34.36
CA ARG A 344 19.27 32.68 34.28
C ARG A 344 19.94 33.20 32.99
N ARG A 345 19.48 34.32 32.39
CA ARG A 345 18.39 35.25 32.80
C ARG A 345 17.80 36.01 31.61
N LEU A 346 16.54 36.42 31.77
CA LEU A 346 15.90 37.48 31.00
C LEU A 346 16.70 38.79 31.02
N ARG A 347 16.72 39.46 29.87
CA ARG A 347 16.69 40.93 29.71
C ARG A 347 15.87 41.26 28.47
#